data_AF-A0A9E3FRS1-F1
#
_entry.id   AF-A0A9E3FRS1-F1
#
_cell.length_a   1.000
_cell.length_b   1.000
_cell.length_c   1.000
_cell.angle_alpha   90.00
_cell.angle_beta   90.00
_cell.angle_gamma   90.00
#
_symmetry.space_group_name_H-M   'P 1'
#
loop_
_entity.id
_entity.type
_entity.pdbx_description
1 polymer ?
#
loop_
_entity_poly.entity_id
_entity_poly.type
_entity_poly.pdbx_seq_one_letter_code
_entity_poly.pdbx_strand_id
1 'polypeptide(L)' 'MAKPKKKTSRGRSQDRRRVAGGQDYEVRYEAKKTDRSKAAVKKAIKQVGNSRKKVDSRLAK' A
#
# COMPACT_ATOMS: atom_id res chain seq x y z
N MET A 1 -26.55 -19.61 4.54
CA MET A 1 -25.56 -18.74 5.22
C MET A 1 -24.16 -19.12 4.75
N ALA A 2 -23.37 -18.18 4.22
CA ALA A 2 -22.02 -18.49 3.70
C ALA A 2 -21.03 -18.75 4.84
N LYS A 3 -20.22 -19.82 4.73
CA LYS A 3 -19.19 -20.17 5.73
C LYS A 3 -18.11 -19.08 5.81
N PRO A 4 -17.61 -18.72 7.00
CA PRO A 4 -16.56 -17.71 7.14
C PRO A 4 -15.27 -18.18 6.45
N LYS A 5 -14.73 -17.36 5.54
CA LYS A 5 -13.45 -17.67 4.87
C LYS A 5 -12.34 -17.74 5.91
N LYS A 6 -11.67 -18.90 6.02
CA LYS A 6 -10.48 -19.07 6.85
C LYS A 6 -9.39 -18.09 6.38
N LYS A 7 -8.92 -17.20 7.27
CA LYS A 7 -7.83 -16.25 6.98
C LYS A 7 -6.49 -16.98 6.89
N THR A 8 -6.18 -17.49 5.71
CA THR A 8 -4.90 -18.17 5.45
C THR A 8 -3.73 -17.18 5.54
N SER A 9 -2.54 -17.67 5.92
CA SER A 9 -1.29 -16.90 5.92
C SER A 9 -0.95 -16.32 4.53
N ARG A 10 -1.37 -17.03 3.47
CA ARG A 10 -1.19 -16.63 2.07
C ARG A 10 -1.93 -15.32 1.74
N GLY A 11 -3.20 -15.17 2.14
CA GLY A 11 -3.99 -13.95 1.90
C GLY A 11 -3.43 -12.73 2.63
N ARG A 12 -3.08 -12.88 3.92
CA ARG A 12 -2.46 -11.81 4.72
C ARG A 12 -1.13 -11.32 4.16
N SER A 13 -0.38 -12.20 3.51
CA SER A 13 0.89 -11.85 2.89
C SER A 13 0.70 -11.08 1.58
N GLN A 14 -0.42 -11.29 0.87
CA GLN A 14 -0.75 -10.57 -0.34
C GLN A 14 -1.18 -9.13 -0.05
N ASP A 15 -1.99 -8.92 0.99
CA ASP A 15 -2.42 -7.59 1.44
C ASP A 15 -1.23 -6.74 1.88
N ARG A 16 -0.31 -7.30 2.68
CA ARG A 16 0.89 -6.58 3.15
C ARG A 16 1.81 -6.09 2.03
N ARG A 17 1.73 -6.68 0.83
CA ARG A 17 2.51 -6.29 -0.35
C ARG A 17 1.89 -5.13 -1.12
N ARG A 18 0.67 -4.72 -0.79
CA ARG A 18 -0.05 -3.66 -1.47
C ARG A 18 -0.21 -2.44 -0.57
N VAL A 19 -0.35 -1.28 -1.21
CA VAL A 19 -0.71 -0.02 -0.58
C VAL A 19 -2.07 0.41 -1.14
N ALA A 20 -3.08 0.45 -0.29
CA ALA A 20 -4.40 0.94 -0.61
C ALA A 20 -4.36 2.47 -0.75
N GLY A 21 -4.16 2.98 -1.97
CA GLY A 21 -4.13 4.43 -2.24
C GLY A 21 -5.43 5.18 -1.93
N GLY A 22 -6.55 4.45 -1.77
CA GLY A 22 -7.84 4.99 -1.31
C GLY A 22 -7.99 5.02 0.22
N GLN A 23 -7.09 4.37 0.97
CA GLN A 23 -7.09 4.44 2.43
C GLN A 23 -6.13 5.52 2.92
N ASP A 24 -6.70 6.54 3.54
CA ASP A 24 -5.93 7.71 3.98
C ASP A 24 -4.91 7.35 5.07
N TYR A 25 -5.19 6.34 5.91
CA TYR A 25 -4.22 5.82 6.89
C TYR A 25 -2.98 5.22 6.21
N GLU A 26 -3.14 4.38 5.19
CA GLU A 26 -1.99 3.76 4.51
C GLU A 26 -1.16 4.78 3.75
N VAL A 27 -1.81 5.72 3.04
CA VAL A 27 -1.10 6.80 2.34
C VAL A 27 -0.31 7.66 3.32
N ARG A 28 -0.87 7.96 4.49
CA ARG A 28 -0.17 8.69 5.56
C ARG A 28 1.02 7.92 6.11
N TYR A 29 0.88 6.63 6.31
CA TYR A 29 1.95 5.78 6.82
C TYR A 29 3.13 5.74 5.85
N GLU A 30 2.87 5.49 4.56
CA GLU A 30 3.93 5.48 3.53
C GLU A 30 4.58 6.86 3.36
N ALA A 31 3.77 7.94 3.40
CA ALA A 31 4.27 9.30 3.38
C ALA A 31 5.25 9.57 4.54
N LYS A 32 4.89 9.19 5.77
CA LYS A 32 5.74 9.32 6.95
C LYS A 32 6.99 8.46 6.86
N LYS A 33 6.88 7.23 6.36
CA LYS A 33 8.01 6.31 6.20
C LYS A 33 9.03 6.81 5.18
N THR A 34 8.56 7.37 4.08
CA THR A 34 9.39 7.82 2.95
C THR A 34 9.78 9.30 3.04
N ASP A 35 9.35 10.01 4.08
CA ASP A 35 9.48 11.46 4.24
C ASP A 35 8.99 12.24 3.00
N ARG A 36 7.85 11.80 2.44
CA ARG A 36 7.21 12.40 1.27
C ARG A 36 5.82 12.91 1.59
N SER A 37 5.29 13.80 0.74
CA SER A 37 3.91 14.25 0.87
C SER A 37 2.90 13.17 0.46
N LYS A 38 1.69 13.20 1.03
CA LYS A 38 0.59 12.30 0.63
C LYS A 38 0.29 12.38 -0.87
N ALA A 39 0.42 13.58 -1.45
CA ALA A 39 0.22 13.81 -2.88
C ALA A 39 1.27 13.07 -3.72
N ALA A 40 2.54 13.07 -3.29
CA ALA A 40 3.60 12.29 -3.95
C ALA A 40 3.32 10.79 -3.88
N VAL A 41 2.85 10.27 -2.74
CA VAL A 41 2.45 8.87 -2.60
C VAL A 41 1.28 8.52 -3.52
N LYS A 42 0.21 9.33 -3.54
CA LYS A 42 -0.93 9.12 -4.45
C LYS A 42 -0.50 9.16 -5.92
N LYS A 43 0.42 10.05 -6.29
CA LYS A 43 1.00 10.11 -7.64
C LYS A 43 1.83 8.87 -7.96
N ALA A 44 2.67 8.41 -7.04
CA ALA A 44 3.45 7.19 -7.20
C ALA A 44 2.53 5.97 -7.40
N ILE A 45 1.49 5.81 -6.58
CA ILE A 45 0.51 4.72 -6.72
C ILE A 45 -0.17 4.76 -8.10
N LYS A 46 -0.53 5.94 -8.61
CA LYS A 46 -1.09 6.08 -9.96
C LYS A 46 -0.10 5.68 -11.07
N GLN A 47 1.20 5.93 -10.87
CA GLN A 47 2.24 5.64 -11.87
C GLN A 47 2.71 4.17 -11.85
N VAL A 48 3.02 3.63 -10.67
CA VAL A 48 3.65 2.30 -10.53
C VAL A 48 2.68 1.20 -10.06
N GLY A 49 1.43 1.59 -9.77
CA GLY A 49 0.41 0.73 -9.19
C GLY A 49 0.50 0.64 -7.65
N ASN A 50 -0.38 -0.17 -7.07
CA ASN A 50 -0.49 -0.35 -5.62
C ASN A 50 0.58 -1.26 -5.00
N SER A 51 1.65 -1.63 -5.72
CA SER A 51 2.69 -2.48 -5.15
C SER A 51 3.55 -1.70 -4.17
N ARG A 52 3.57 -2.11 -2.89
CA ARG A 52 4.35 -1.44 -1.84
C ARG A 52 5.81 -1.30 -2.21
N LYS A 53 6.44 -2.37 -2.72
CA LYS A 53 7.84 -2.34 -3.17
C LYS A 53 8.07 -1.28 -4.24
N LYS A 54 7.22 -1.20 -5.26
CA LYS A 54 7.38 -0.23 -6.35
C LYS A 54 7.16 1.20 -5.87
N VAL A 55 6.16 1.41 -5.00
CA VAL A 55 5.86 2.72 -4.42
C VAL A 55 7.03 3.18 -3.56
N ASP A 56 7.55 2.31 -2.70
CA ASP A 56 8.73 2.57 -1.86
C ASP A 56 9.96 2.88 -2.72
N SER A 57 10.27 2.07 -3.75
CA SER A 57 11.38 2.35 -4.69
C SER A 57 11.22 3.67 -5.45
N ARG A 58 9.99 4.08 -5.76
CA ARG A 58 9.73 5.35 -6.46
C ARG A 58 9.84 6.57 -5.54
N LEU A 59 9.54 6.39 -4.26
CA LEU A 59 9.58 7.44 -3.23
C LEU A 59 10.90 7.48 -2.47
N ALA A 60 11.69 6.40 -2.56
CA ALA A 60 13.06 6.32 -2.07
C ALA A 60 13.83 7.54 -2.56
N LYS A 61 14.51 8.19 -1.62
CA LYS A 61 15.36 9.35 -1.86
C LYS A 61 16.78 8.87 -2.11
#